data_AF-A0A524EEB6-F1
#
_entry.id   AF-A0A524EEB6-F1
#
_cell.length_a   1.000
_cell.length_b   1.000
_cell.length_c   1.000
_cell.angle_alpha   90.00
_cell.angle_beta   90.00
_cell.angle_gamma   90.00
#
_symmetry.space_group_name_H-M   'P 1'
#
loop_
_entity.id
_entity.type
_entity.pdbx_description
1 polymer ?
#
loop_
_entity_poly.entity_id
_entity_poly.type
_entity_poly.pdbx_seq_one_letter_code
_entity_poly.pdbx_strand_id
1 'polypeptide(L)'
;MDYEEDQHDEDDIEAEFDDSFPDEEDERDMSLYEDSLRPELLGDLGDFLADPWPRVVFVLILIGFGFAFIPPYPIWQQWNYYFIINYGIIVMATVAAVLSLRIWKLTSSRIRYGGFTNLIVVIVAAIIGTLDTISWVLFSQSIIPGTATPILSLAAVVILFSLYSLWIIQRSFQQNK
;
A
#
# COMPACT_ATOMS: atom_id res chain seq x y z
N MET A 1 -57.13 -33.52 -36.67
CA MET A 1 -57.15 -34.97 -36.43
C MET A 1 -56.44 -35.58 -37.62
N ASP A 2 -55.25 -36.16 -37.55
CA ASP A 2 -54.31 -36.58 -36.49
C ASP A 2 -52.94 -36.67 -37.20
N TYR A 3 -51.86 -36.06 -36.70
CA TYR A 3 -50.86 -36.53 -35.71
C TYR A 3 -50.00 -37.74 -36.15
N GLU A 4 -48.73 -37.70 -35.69
CA GLU A 4 -47.62 -38.69 -35.75
C GLU A 4 -46.68 -38.48 -36.96
N GLU A 5 -45.55 -37.77 -36.89
CA GLU A 5 -44.47 -37.69 -35.87
C GLU A 5 -43.91 -39.08 -35.49
N ASP A 6 -42.76 -39.45 -36.07
CA ASP A 6 -41.75 -40.28 -35.39
C ASP A 6 -40.42 -40.35 -36.19
N GLN A 7 -39.49 -39.46 -35.88
CA GLN A 7 -38.04 -39.71 -36.01
C GLN A 7 -37.31 -39.03 -34.83
N HIS A 8 -37.27 -39.79 -33.73
CA HIS A 8 -36.15 -39.99 -32.81
C HIS A 8 -35.02 -38.94 -32.82
N ASP A 9 -35.08 -38.09 -31.79
CA ASP A 9 -34.04 -37.76 -30.81
C ASP A 9 -32.63 -37.34 -31.25
N GLU A 10 -32.38 -36.08 -30.87
CA GLU A 10 -31.21 -35.62 -30.12
C GLU A 10 -29.92 -35.42 -30.94
N ASP A 11 -29.99 -34.36 -31.75
CA ASP A 11 -28.85 -33.55 -32.15
C ASP A 11 -27.93 -33.20 -30.97
N ASP A 12 -26.64 -33.32 -31.23
CA ASP A 12 -25.49 -32.87 -30.45
C ASP A 12 -25.79 -31.63 -29.59
N ILE A 13 -25.82 -31.83 -28.27
CA ILE A 13 -25.60 -30.73 -27.33
C ILE A 13 -24.11 -30.39 -27.39
N GLU A 14 -23.72 -29.59 -28.39
CA GLU A 14 -22.51 -28.76 -28.29
C GLU A 14 -22.78 -27.75 -27.18
N ALA A 15 -22.28 -28.07 -25.98
CA ALA A 15 -22.15 -27.10 -24.92
C ALA A 15 -21.13 -26.04 -25.36
N GLU A 16 -21.62 -24.98 -26.03
CA GLU A 16 -20.92 -23.70 -26.06
C GLU A 16 -20.77 -23.23 -24.61
N PHE A 17 -19.61 -23.53 -24.04
CA PHE A 17 -19.06 -22.77 -22.94
C PHE A 17 -18.95 -21.32 -23.41
N ASP A 18 -19.89 -20.50 -22.96
CA ASP A 18 -19.79 -19.05 -23.01
C ASP A 18 -18.64 -18.63 -22.07
N ASP A 19 -17.41 -18.75 -22.57
CA ASP A 19 -16.17 -18.20 -21.99
C ASP A 19 -16.03 -16.70 -22.35
N SER A 20 -17.15 -15.99 -22.46
CA SER A 20 -17.13 -14.52 -22.60
C SER A 20 -16.96 -13.91 -21.21
N PHE A 21 -15.71 -13.55 -20.92
CA PHE A 21 -15.34 -12.68 -19.83
C PHE A 21 -16.30 -11.47 -19.78
N PRO A 22 -16.81 -11.07 -18.60
CA PRO A 22 -17.61 -9.86 -18.49
C PRO A 22 -16.72 -8.64 -18.78
N ASP A 23 -16.80 -8.18 -20.02
CA ASP A 23 -16.15 -6.98 -20.54
C ASP A 23 -16.86 -5.72 -20.04
N GLU A 24 -16.09 -4.84 -19.41
CA GLU A 24 -16.09 -3.35 -19.34
C GLU A 24 -17.38 -2.50 -19.48
N GLU A 25 -18.59 -3.03 -19.67
CA GLU A 25 -19.81 -2.24 -19.83
C GLU A 25 -20.57 -1.97 -18.52
N ASP A 26 -20.36 -2.77 -17.47
CA ASP A 26 -20.94 -2.53 -16.13
C ASP A 26 -20.21 -1.43 -15.32
N GLU A 27 -19.05 -0.94 -15.78
CA GLU A 27 -18.31 0.13 -15.08
C GLU A 27 -18.89 1.54 -15.32
N ARG A 28 -19.79 1.72 -16.31
CA ARG A 28 -20.35 3.04 -16.63
C ARG A 28 -21.46 3.48 -15.69
N ASP A 29 -22.29 2.55 -15.19
CA ASP A 29 -23.40 2.90 -14.29
C ASP A 29 -23.00 3.03 -12.81
N MET A 30 -21.86 2.45 -12.40
CA MET A 30 -21.33 2.59 -11.05
C MET A 30 -20.66 3.95 -10.80
N SER A 31 -20.23 4.64 -11.86
CA SER A 31 -19.58 5.95 -11.79
C SER A 31 -20.53 7.08 -11.36
N LEU A 32 -21.82 6.97 -11.66
CA LEU A 32 -22.81 8.01 -11.38
C LEU A 32 -23.33 7.96 -9.93
N TYR A 33 -23.22 6.79 -9.28
CA TYR A 33 -23.61 6.61 -7.88
C TYR A 33 -22.45 6.84 -6.89
N GLU A 34 -21.20 6.64 -7.30
CA GLU A 34 -20.03 6.86 -6.42
C GLU A 34 -19.76 8.35 -6.13
N ASP A 35 -20.22 9.26 -7.00
CA ASP A 35 -20.06 10.72 -6.88
C ASP A 35 -21.02 11.35 -5.86
N SER A 36 -22.09 10.65 -5.46
CA SER A 36 -23.12 11.16 -4.55
C SER A 36 -22.95 10.76 -3.07
N LEU A 37 -22.03 9.83 -2.77
CA LEU A 37 -21.91 9.20 -1.45
C LEU A 37 -20.76 9.75 -0.58
N ARG A 38 -20.09 10.84 -0.99
CA ARG A 38 -18.88 11.31 -0.29
C ARG A 38 -18.82 12.85 -0.10
N PRO A 39 -19.67 13.50 0.72
CA PRO A 39 -19.53 14.95 0.87
C PRO A 39 -18.61 15.43 2.00
N GLU A 40 -18.43 14.71 3.11
CA GLU A 40 -17.90 15.39 4.32
C GLU A 40 -16.60 14.83 4.91
N LEU A 41 -16.37 13.51 4.90
CA LEU A 41 -15.16 12.94 5.52
C LEU A 41 -13.91 12.97 4.62
N LEU A 42 -14.09 13.26 3.33
CA LEU A 42 -13.05 13.20 2.30
C LEU A 42 -12.58 14.56 1.79
N GLY A 43 -13.24 15.66 2.15
CA GLY A 43 -12.80 17.01 1.79
C GLY A 43 -11.39 17.29 2.31
N ASP A 44 -11.16 16.99 3.59
CA ASP A 44 -9.89 17.28 4.27
C ASP A 44 -8.72 16.39 3.82
N LEU A 45 -9.00 15.11 3.50
CA LEU A 45 -8.05 14.19 2.85
C LEU A 45 -7.77 14.60 1.40
N GLY A 46 -8.75 15.23 0.75
CA GLY A 46 -8.63 15.71 -0.62
C GLY A 46 -7.63 16.83 -0.75
N ASP A 47 -7.73 17.83 0.12
CA ASP A 47 -6.81 18.97 0.21
C ASP A 47 -5.42 18.55 0.68
N PHE A 48 -5.36 17.61 1.64
CA PHE A 48 -4.09 17.03 2.08
C PHE A 48 -3.35 16.32 0.95
N LEU A 49 -4.03 15.51 0.13
CA LEU A 49 -3.39 14.80 -0.98
C LEU A 49 -3.02 15.71 -2.16
N ALA A 50 -3.59 16.92 -2.24
CA ALA A 50 -3.21 17.91 -3.23
C ALA A 50 -1.82 18.51 -2.95
N ASP A 51 -1.53 18.84 -1.69
CA ASP A 51 -0.20 19.24 -1.22
C ASP A 51 0.16 18.64 0.15
N PRO A 52 0.63 17.37 0.19
CA PRO A 52 0.89 16.68 1.45
C PRO A 52 2.20 17.11 2.10
N TRP A 53 3.13 17.71 1.37
CA TRP A 53 4.53 17.83 1.79
C TRP A 53 4.76 18.70 3.03
N PRO A 54 4.19 19.92 3.15
CA PRO A 54 4.42 20.75 4.32
C PRO A 54 3.97 20.08 5.62
N ARG A 55 2.79 19.45 5.59
CA ARG A 55 2.20 18.76 6.75
C ARG A 55 2.98 17.49 7.09
N VAL A 56 3.33 16.68 6.09
CA VAL A 56 4.12 15.46 6.27
C VAL A 56 5.50 15.76 6.84
N VAL A 57 6.23 16.72 6.25
CA VAL A 57 7.57 17.10 6.70
C VAL A 57 7.52 17.64 8.13
N PHE A 58 6.51 18.43 8.48
CA PHE A 58 6.34 18.91 9.85
C PHE A 58 6.18 17.76 10.86
N VAL A 59 5.32 16.78 10.55
CA VAL A 59 5.13 15.59 11.39
C VAL A 59 6.43 14.76 11.49
N LEU A 60 7.14 14.57 10.38
CA LEU A 60 8.42 13.85 10.37
C LEU A 60 9.47 14.55 11.23
N ILE A 61 9.55 15.89 11.17
CA ILE A 61 10.44 16.68 12.03
C ILE A 61 10.12 16.46 13.51
N LEU A 62 8.83 16.52 13.90
CA LEU A 62 8.41 16.25 15.27
C LEU A 62 8.78 14.84 15.72
N ILE A 63 8.59 13.84 14.87
CA ILE A 63 9.02 12.46 15.14
C ILE A 63 10.54 12.40 15.31
N GLY A 64 11.31 13.04 14.44
CA GLY A 64 12.77 13.08 14.52
C GLY A 64 13.27 13.72 15.83
N PHE A 65 12.64 14.81 16.26
CA PHE A 65 12.88 15.38 17.58
C PHE A 65 12.53 14.41 18.71
N GLY A 66 11.41 13.69 18.61
CA GLY A 66 11.06 12.63 19.54
C GLY A 66 12.17 11.59 19.67
N PHE A 67 12.67 11.06 18.55
CA PHE A 67 13.75 10.07 18.57
C PHE A 67 15.04 10.60 19.19
N ALA A 68 15.37 11.88 19.01
CA ALA A 68 16.58 12.48 19.56
C ALA A 68 16.48 12.80 21.07
N PHE A 69 15.30 13.16 21.56
CA PHE A 69 15.13 13.69 22.92
C PHE A 69 14.48 12.72 23.92
N ILE A 70 13.74 11.70 23.46
CA ILE A 70 13.10 10.70 24.32
C ILE A 70 14.11 9.76 25.00
N PRO A 71 15.07 9.13 24.29
CA PRO A 71 15.97 8.18 24.91
C PRO A 71 16.97 8.89 25.84
N PRO A 72 17.20 8.38 27.07
CA PRO A 72 18.19 8.94 27.97
C PRO A 72 19.60 8.79 27.37
N TYR A 73 20.49 9.73 27.70
CA TYR A 73 21.84 9.84 27.12
C TYR A 73 22.63 8.52 27.03
N PRO A 74 22.65 7.63 28.05
CA PRO A 74 23.38 6.37 27.96
C PRO A 74 22.85 5.43 26.87
N ILE A 75 21.52 5.34 26.73
CA ILE A 75 20.87 4.50 25.70
C ILE A 75 21.13 5.10 24.32
N TRP A 76 21.01 6.42 24.21
CA TRP A 76 21.29 7.13 22.96
C TRP A 76 22.72 6.90 22.49
N GLN A 77 23.72 7.03 23.36
CA GLN A 77 25.12 6.87 22.99
C GLN A 77 25.44 5.47 22.45
N GLN A 78 24.80 4.43 23.00
CA GLN A 78 25.04 3.05 22.60
C GLN A 78 24.26 2.64 21.34
N TRP A 79 23.02 3.14 21.19
CA TRP A 79 22.08 2.67 20.17
C TRP A 79 21.68 3.75 19.14
N ASN A 80 22.39 4.89 19.09
CA ASN A 80 22.13 6.00 18.17
C ASN A 80 21.93 5.55 16.71
N TYR A 81 22.75 4.63 16.21
CA TYR A 81 22.65 4.12 14.84
C TYR A 81 21.30 3.46 14.57
N TYR A 82 20.78 2.68 15.52
CA TYR A 82 19.48 2.03 15.38
C TYR A 82 18.34 3.05 15.36
N PHE A 83 18.39 4.07 16.21
CA PHE A 83 17.40 5.15 16.20
C PHE A 83 17.42 5.94 14.89
N ILE A 84 18.62 6.27 14.39
CA ILE A 84 18.78 7.00 13.12
C ILE A 84 18.25 6.19 11.94
N ILE A 85 18.59 4.90 11.85
CA ILE A 85 18.11 4.03 10.77
C ILE A 85 16.60 3.85 10.86
N ASN A 86 16.06 3.63 12.06
CA ASN A 86 14.62 3.49 12.25
C ASN A 86 13.86 4.77 11.89
N TYR A 87 14.41 5.94 12.21
CA TYR A 87 13.86 7.21 11.74
C TYR A 87 13.87 7.31 10.21
N GLY A 88 14.97 6.92 9.56
CA GLY A 88 15.04 6.85 8.09
C GLY A 88 13.98 5.94 7.48
N ILE A 89 13.72 4.79 8.12
CA ILE A 89 12.65 3.86 7.72
C ILE A 89 11.27 4.52 7.85
N ILE A 90 10.99 5.22 8.94
CA ILE A 90 9.72 5.94 9.13
C ILE A 90 9.53 7.02 8.05
N VAL A 91 10.58 7.76 7.74
CA VAL A 91 10.56 8.77 6.65
C VAL A 91 10.22 8.10 5.31
N MET A 92 10.96 7.05 4.94
CA MET A 92 10.71 6.33 3.67
C MET A 92 9.32 5.70 3.63
N ALA A 93 8.86 5.11 4.73
CA ALA A 93 7.53 4.52 4.85
C ALA A 93 6.44 5.57 4.68
N THR A 94 6.61 6.77 5.26
CA THR A 94 5.66 7.87 5.13
C THR A 94 5.58 8.37 3.68
N VAL A 95 6.73 8.53 3.02
CA VAL A 95 6.77 8.90 1.59
C VAL A 95 6.07 7.84 0.74
N ALA A 96 6.37 6.56 0.96
CA ALA A 96 5.74 5.47 0.25
C ALA A 96 4.23 5.42 0.49
N ALA A 97 3.77 5.64 1.72
CA ALA A 97 2.36 5.71 2.07
C ALA A 97 1.63 6.85 1.34
N VAL A 98 2.23 8.04 1.27
CA VAL A 98 1.68 9.19 0.53
C VAL A 98 1.58 8.87 -0.97
N LEU A 99 2.62 8.28 -1.57
CA LEU A 99 2.60 7.90 -2.99
C LEU A 99 1.55 6.81 -3.27
N SER A 100 1.43 5.83 -2.38
CA SER A 100 0.40 4.79 -2.43
C SER A 100 -1.02 5.36 -2.38
N LEU A 101 -1.29 6.27 -1.45
CA LEU A 101 -2.60 6.93 -1.33
C LEU A 101 -2.92 7.80 -2.56
N ARG A 102 -1.90 8.48 -3.11
CA ARG A 102 -2.05 9.26 -4.34
C ARG A 102 -2.41 8.38 -5.53
N ILE A 103 -1.76 7.23 -5.71
CA ILE A 103 -2.09 6.26 -6.76
C ILE A 103 -3.50 5.70 -6.55
N TRP A 104 -3.86 5.36 -5.32
CA TRP A 104 -5.20 4.86 -5.00
C TRP A 104 -6.29 5.87 -5.39
N LYS A 105 -6.07 7.17 -5.15
CA LYS A 105 -7.06 8.22 -5.46
C LYS A 105 -7.11 8.58 -6.95
N LEU A 106 -5.99 8.51 -7.67
CA LEU A 106 -5.91 8.98 -9.06
C LEU A 106 -6.40 7.96 -10.10
N THR A 107 -6.55 6.69 -9.73
CA THR A 107 -6.85 5.60 -10.67
C THR A 107 -8.19 4.96 -10.35
N SER A 108 -9.04 4.80 -11.37
CA SER A 108 -10.29 4.03 -11.29
C SER A 108 -10.11 2.54 -11.60
N SER A 109 -8.98 2.15 -12.22
CA SER A 109 -8.74 0.77 -12.67
C SER A 109 -8.18 -0.15 -11.58
N ARG A 110 -8.00 -1.44 -11.92
CA ARG A 110 -7.36 -2.46 -11.07
C ARG A 110 -6.01 -2.04 -10.47
N ILE A 111 -5.32 -1.05 -11.06
CA ILE A 111 -4.03 -0.53 -10.58
C ILE A 111 -4.17 0.23 -9.23
N ARG A 112 -5.38 0.71 -8.88
CA ARG A 112 -5.70 1.28 -7.55
C ARG A 112 -5.35 0.31 -6.42
N TYR A 113 -5.62 -0.98 -6.62
CA TYR A 113 -5.29 -2.00 -5.62
C TYR A 113 -3.77 -2.18 -5.44
N GLY A 114 -2.97 -1.90 -6.47
CA GLY A 114 -1.50 -1.91 -6.36
C GLY A 114 -0.96 -0.81 -5.44
N GLY A 115 -1.63 0.35 -5.39
CA GLY A 115 -1.32 1.39 -4.41
C GLY A 115 -1.64 0.96 -2.97
N PHE A 116 -2.78 0.29 -2.79
CA PHE A 116 -3.24 -0.20 -1.48
C PHE A 116 -2.39 -1.29 -0.88
N THR A 117 -2.05 -2.30 -1.68
CA THR A 117 -1.27 -3.44 -1.22
C THR A 117 0.11 -2.96 -0.79
N ASN A 118 0.71 -2.05 -1.57
CA ASN A 118 1.94 -1.37 -1.16
C ASN A 118 1.78 -0.56 0.13
N LEU A 119 0.66 0.14 0.33
CA LEU A 119 0.40 0.87 1.58
C LEU A 119 0.44 -0.08 2.78
N ILE A 120 -0.26 -1.21 2.69
CA ILE A 120 -0.31 -2.22 3.75
C ILE A 120 1.09 -2.80 4.00
N VAL A 121 1.78 -3.22 2.94
CA VAL A 121 3.13 -3.81 3.03
C VAL A 121 4.11 -2.85 3.70
N VAL A 122 4.09 -1.57 3.31
CA VAL A 122 4.95 -0.53 3.89
C VAL A 122 4.64 -0.29 5.36
N ILE A 123 3.36 -0.20 5.74
CA ILE A 123 2.96 0.00 7.14
C ILE A 123 3.43 -1.19 7.99
N VAL A 124 3.19 -2.42 7.52
CA VAL A 124 3.62 -3.64 8.23
C VAL A 124 5.15 -3.68 8.36
N ALA A 125 5.88 -3.37 7.28
CA ALA A 125 7.35 -3.32 7.31
C ALA A 125 7.88 -2.27 8.28
N ALA A 126 7.27 -1.08 8.33
CA ALA A 126 7.66 -0.02 9.26
C ALA A 126 7.38 -0.40 10.72
N ILE A 127 6.24 -1.03 11.00
CA ILE A 127 5.89 -1.53 12.34
C ILE A 127 6.88 -2.61 12.77
N ILE A 128 7.14 -3.61 11.92
CA ILE A 128 8.08 -4.70 12.23
C ILE A 128 9.49 -4.15 12.45
N GLY A 129 9.98 -3.24 11.59
CA GLY A 129 11.29 -2.61 11.76
C GLY A 129 11.41 -1.81 13.06
N THR A 130 10.34 -1.10 13.43
CA THR A 130 10.31 -0.33 14.69
C THR A 130 10.29 -1.25 15.90
N LEU A 131 9.47 -2.31 15.89
CA LEU A 131 9.42 -3.29 16.97
C LEU A 131 10.73 -4.05 17.13
N ASP A 132 11.38 -4.42 16.02
CA ASP A 132 12.70 -5.05 16.03
C ASP A 132 13.74 -4.11 16.64
N THR A 133 13.72 -2.83 16.27
CA THR A 133 14.59 -1.80 16.88
C THR A 133 14.40 -1.72 18.39
N ILE A 134 13.14 -1.69 18.86
CA ILE A 134 12.82 -1.66 20.29
C ILE A 134 13.32 -2.93 20.98
N SER A 135 13.13 -4.09 20.35
CA SER A 135 13.61 -5.38 20.87
C SER A 135 15.12 -5.41 21.03
N TRP A 136 15.87 -4.89 20.05
CA TRP A 136 17.32 -4.76 20.12
C TRP A 136 17.78 -3.83 21.25
N VAL A 137 17.11 -2.69 21.42
CA VAL A 137 17.44 -1.74 22.48
C VAL A 137 17.16 -2.30 23.87
N LEU A 138 16.06 -3.04 24.07
CA LEU A 138 15.65 -3.54 25.38
C LEU A 138 16.28 -4.89 25.75
N PHE A 139 16.35 -5.81 24.81
CA PHE A 139 16.74 -7.21 25.06
C PHE A 139 18.04 -7.61 24.36
N SER A 140 18.62 -6.74 23.52
CA SER A 140 19.78 -7.05 22.68
C SER A 140 19.56 -8.30 21.80
N GLN A 141 18.31 -8.52 21.40
CA GLN A 141 17.88 -9.66 20.59
C GLN A 141 16.83 -9.22 19.58
N SER A 142 16.83 -9.90 18.44
CA SER A 142 15.81 -9.76 17.39
C SER A 142 14.45 -10.29 17.86
N ILE A 143 13.37 -9.73 17.32
CA ILE A 143 12.01 -10.20 17.61
C ILE A 143 11.75 -11.60 17.01
N ILE A 144 12.47 -11.96 15.94
CA ILE A 144 12.38 -13.30 15.34
C ILE A 144 13.45 -14.20 15.97
N PRO A 145 13.04 -15.26 16.70
CA PRO A 145 13.98 -16.17 17.34
C PRO A 145 14.85 -16.86 16.29
N GLY A 146 16.14 -17.00 16.58
CA GLY A 146 17.11 -17.64 15.69
C GLY A 146 17.78 -16.69 14.67
N THR A 147 17.39 -15.41 14.63
CA THR A 147 18.10 -14.41 13.82
C THR A 147 19.11 -13.64 14.68
N ALA A 148 20.39 -13.70 14.29
CA ALA A 148 21.47 -12.97 14.98
C ALA A 148 21.61 -11.51 14.49
N THR A 149 20.99 -11.18 13.36
CA THR A 149 21.08 -9.87 12.71
C THR A 149 19.75 -9.10 12.83
N PRO A 150 19.80 -7.76 12.98
CA PRO A 150 18.59 -6.94 12.97
C PRO A 150 17.82 -7.05 11.64
N ILE A 151 16.52 -7.29 11.74
CA ILE A 151 15.58 -7.36 10.61
C ILE A 151 15.38 -5.97 10.00
N LEU A 152 15.78 -4.92 10.72
CA LEU A 152 15.74 -3.53 10.29
C LEU A 152 16.28 -3.32 8.86
N SER A 153 17.38 -4.00 8.50
CA SER A 153 17.97 -3.91 7.17
C SER A 153 17.06 -4.51 6.08
N LEU A 154 16.42 -5.64 6.36
CA LEU A 154 15.45 -6.28 5.48
C LEU A 154 14.20 -5.43 5.32
N ALA A 155 13.68 -4.85 6.42
CA ALA A 155 12.55 -3.94 6.38
C ALA A 155 12.84 -2.71 5.50
N ALA A 156 14.04 -2.14 5.61
CA ALA A 156 14.48 -1.03 4.75
C ALA A 156 14.49 -1.41 3.26
N VAL A 157 15.00 -2.60 2.93
CA VAL A 157 15.02 -3.09 1.55
C VAL A 157 13.61 -3.27 1.00
N VAL A 158 12.69 -3.86 1.76
CA VAL A 158 11.28 -4.03 1.35
C VAL A 158 10.64 -2.68 1.05
N ILE A 159 10.85 -1.68 1.91
CA ILE A 159 10.30 -0.33 1.71
C ILE A 159 10.90 0.35 0.47
N LEU A 160 12.20 0.16 0.22
CA LEU A 160 12.84 0.67 -1.00
C LEU A 160 12.26 0.03 -2.26
N PHE A 161 12.00 -1.29 -2.24
CA PHE A 161 11.33 -1.96 -3.35
C PHE A 161 9.89 -1.46 -3.55
N SER A 162 9.13 -1.24 -2.47
CA SER A 162 7.80 -0.65 -2.55
C SER A 162 7.85 0.76 -3.16
N LEU A 163 8.77 1.62 -2.72
CA LEU A 163 8.99 2.95 -3.30
C LEU A 163 9.32 2.87 -4.79
N TYR A 164 10.23 1.99 -5.17
CA TYR A 164 10.60 1.80 -6.57
C TYR A 164 9.42 1.33 -7.43
N SER A 165 8.62 0.38 -6.91
CA SER A 165 7.41 -0.09 -7.60
C SER A 165 6.38 1.03 -7.80
N LEU A 166 6.14 1.84 -6.77
CA LEU A 166 5.24 3.00 -6.82
C LEU A 166 5.73 4.05 -7.81
N TRP A 167 7.04 4.30 -7.86
CA TRP A 167 7.65 5.22 -8.80
C TRP A 167 7.47 4.76 -10.26
N ILE A 168 7.67 3.46 -10.55
CA ILE A 168 7.40 2.89 -11.88
C ILE A 168 5.93 3.07 -12.26
N ILE A 169 5.02 2.74 -11.35
CA ILE A 169 3.57 2.88 -11.58
C ILE A 169 3.22 4.34 -11.88
N GLN A 170 3.75 5.30 -11.12
CA GLN A 170 3.49 6.72 -11.41
C GLN A 170 4.03 7.15 -12.78
N ARG A 171 5.21 6.66 -13.17
CA ARG A 171 5.84 7.01 -14.44
C ARG A 171 5.07 6.46 -15.64
N SER A 172 4.54 5.24 -15.56
CA SER A 172 3.76 4.67 -16.67
C SER A 172 2.49 5.48 -16.97
N PHE A 173 1.86 6.09 -15.95
CA PHE A 173 0.71 6.98 -16.14
C PHE A 173 1.06 8.36 -16.69
N GLN A 174 2.28 8.86 -16.44
CA GLN A 174 2.72 10.16 -16.98
C GLN A 174 3.11 10.08 -18.45
N GLN A 175 3.51 8.91 -18.96
CA GLN A 175 3.86 8.72 -20.37
C GLN A 175 2.65 8.52 -21.29
N ASN A 176 1.47 8.19 -20.74
CA ASN A 176 0.22 8.00 -21.48
C ASN A 176 -0.67 9.26 -21.52
N LYS A 177 -0.12 10.43 -21.18
CA LYS A 177 -0.75 11.75 -21.36
C LYS A 177 0.01 12.54 -22.42
#